data_AF-A0A1I1B334-F1
#
_entry.id   AF-A0A1I1B334-F1
#
_cell.length_a   1.000
_cell.length_b   1.000
_cell.length_c   1.000
_cell.angle_alpha   90.00
_cell.angle_beta   90.00
_cell.angle_gamma   90.00
#
_symmetry.space_group_name_H-M   'P 1'
#
loop_
_entity.id
_entity.type
_entity.pdbx_description
1 polymer ?
#
loop_
_entity_poly.entity_id
_entity_poly.type
_entity_poly.pdbx_seq_one_letter_code
_entity_poly.pdbx_strand_id
1 'polypeptide(L)'
;MRPLNRKVILVDRTLDQKTIDWSQLEVDEKEAFILDPFKLFTQIDWTRFEDNVEVINIVYSDLFEALVVERKTLICYWPMLNFPDDQWVQLLEQCKSTGIQMLVNYTKDRGGDSNDMLPEFQEVWKSFVLFMVESLFEDIQLNEGFEEIAWLKNSEESILLFSVDENGVSKYSYLLCENAVFEFETSFEVQKKIVANAIPFYNSIEQLMEMLQLEINLGKCITTYVNRRLEKNYFNSLLKKHNSNNLIQHWIENYSDN
;
A
#
# COMPACT_ATOMS: atom_id res chain seq x y z
N MET A 1 1.29 3.34 -12.49
CA MET A 1 -0.14 3.06 -12.22
C MET A 1 -0.92 4.37 -12.11
N ARG A 2 -2.26 4.38 -12.27
CA ARG A 2 -3.06 5.58 -11.95
C ARG A 2 -3.02 5.80 -10.42
N PRO A 3 -2.85 7.03 -9.91
CA PRO A 3 -2.95 7.28 -8.48
C PRO A 3 -4.31 6.76 -7.99
N LEU A 4 -4.29 5.88 -7.00
CA LEU A 4 -5.49 5.35 -6.38
C LEU A 4 -6.15 6.51 -5.62
N ASN A 5 -7.24 7.02 -6.18
CA ASN A 5 -7.99 8.15 -5.62
C ASN A 5 -8.81 7.64 -4.42
N ARG A 6 -8.11 7.22 -3.35
CA ARG A 6 -8.71 6.73 -2.11
C ARG A 6 -9.18 7.91 -1.28
N LYS A 7 -10.35 7.74 -0.69
CA LYS A 7 -11.05 8.79 0.04
C LYS A 7 -11.54 8.23 1.38
N VAL A 8 -11.32 9.00 2.44
CA VAL A 8 -11.96 8.81 3.74
C VAL A 8 -12.90 9.98 3.96
N ILE A 9 -14.14 9.70 4.31
CA ILE A 9 -15.13 10.71 4.67
C ILE A 9 -15.52 10.50 6.12
N LEU A 10 -15.24 11.49 6.95
CA LEU A 10 -15.70 11.52 8.33
C LEU A 10 -17.11 12.10 8.39
N VAL A 11 -18.00 11.42 9.11
CA VAL A 11 -19.39 11.84 9.32
C VAL A 11 -19.70 11.90 10.82
N ASP A 12 -20.49 12.89 11.23
CA ASP A 12 -20.80 13.14 12.64
C ASP A 12 -22.05 12.41 13.17
N ARG A 13 -22.59 11.49 12.39
CA ARG A 13 -23.80 10.72 12.73
C ARG A 13 -23.65 9.27 12.32
N THR A 14 -24.29 8.40 13.09
CA THR A 14 -24.47 7.00 12.72
C THR A 14 -25.30 6.93 11.46
N LEU A 15 -24.81 6.21 10.46
CA LEU A 15 -25.41 6.20 9.15
C LEU A 15 -26.29 4.96 9.04
N ASP A 16 -27.58 5.13 9.29
CA ASP A 16 -28.55 4.17 8.76
C ASP A 16 -28.55 4.33 7.23
N GLN A 17 -28.22 3.28 6.47
CA GLN A 17 -27.98 3.34 5.02
C GLN A 17 -29.11 4.03 4.23
N LYS A 18 -30.33 4.04 4.79
CA LYS A 18 -31.54 4.63 4.19
C LYS A 18 -31.65 6.14 4.32
N THR A 19 -30.86 6.79 5.20
CA THR A 19 -30.96 8.22 5.50
C THR A 19 -29.74 9.03 5.03
N ILE A 20 -28.81 8.37 4.35
CA ILE A 20 -27.61 8.99 3.78
C ILE A 20 -27.99 9.78 2.52
N ASP A 21 -27.73 11.07 2.54
CA ASP A 21 -27.79 11.89 1.33
C ASP A 21 -26.48 11.71 0.54
N TRP A 22 -26.43 10.65 -0.26
CA TRP A 22 -25.30 10.30 -1.14
C TRP A 22 -24.91 11.43 -2.09
N SER A 23 -25.87 12.28 -2.46
CA SER A 23 -25.61 13.42 -3.35
C SER A 23 -24.73 14.49 -2.70
N GLN A 24 -24.80 14.65 -1.37
CA GLN A 24 -23.92 15.56 -0.61
C GLN A 24 -22.52 14.99 -0.39
N LEU A 25 -22.36 13.67 -0.44
CA LEU A 25 -21.07 13.01 -0.23
C LEU A 25 -20.25 12.91 -1.53
N GLU A 26 -20.88 13.13 -2.69
CA GLU A 26 -20.31 12.92 -4.01
C GLU A 26 -19.73 11.49 -4.16
N VAL A 27 -20.42 10.49 -3.57
CA VAL A 27 -20.03 9.08 -3.60
C VAL A 27 -21.26 8.24 -3.91
N ASP A 28 -21.12 7.25 -4.81
CA ASP A 28 -22.18 6.29 -5.10
C ASP A 28 -22.24 5.22 -3.99
N GLU A 29 -23.45 4.78 -3.62
CA GLU A 29 -23.66 3.82 -2.52
C GLU A 29 -22.86 2.52 -2.72
N LYS A 30 -22.74 2.07 -3.98
CA LYS A 30 -21.98 0.86 -4.35
C LYS A 30 -20.48 1.03 -4.21
N GLU A 31 -20.00 2.26 -4.22
CA GLU A 31 -18.59 2.64 -4.12
C GLU A 31 -18.22 3.06 -2.70
N ALA A 32 -19.12 2.89 -1.73
CA ALA A 32 -18.90 3.24 -0.34
C ALA A 32 -18.81 2.03 0.58
N PHE A 33 -17.88 2.09 1.53
CA PHE A 33 -17.82 1.20 2.67
C PHE A 33 -18.07 2.01 3.94
N ILE A 34 -19.09 1.61 4.71
CA ILE A 34 -19.49 2.34 5.92
C ILE A 34 -18.94 1.62 7.14
N LEU A 35 -18.03 2.29 7.84
CA LEU A 35 -17.54 1.89 9.15
C LEU A 35 -18.36 2.61 10.23
N ASP A 36 -19.42 1.94 10.68
CA ASP A 36 -20.32 2.40 11.72
C ASP A 36 -20.10 1.61 13.02
N PRO A 37 -19.91 2.28 14.17
CA PRO A 37 -19.57 1.61 15.42
C PRO A 37 -20.69 0.73 15.96
N PHE A 38 -21.95 1.10 15.77
CA PHE A 38 -23.08 0.33 16.30
C PHE A 38 -23.29 -0.91 15.45
N LYS A 39 -23.26 -0.75 14.13
CA LYS A 39 -23.33 -1.89 13.20
C LYS A 39 -22.18 -2.85 13.45
N LEU A 40 -20.97 -2.34 13.62
CA LEU A 40 -19.80 -3.17 13.91
C LEU A 40 -19.97 -3.91 15.24
N PHE A 41 -20.44 -3.24 16.29
CA PHE A 41 -20.69 -3.85 17.60
C PHE A 41 -21.70 -5.01 17.54
N THR A 42 -22.68 -4.95 16.63
CA THR A 42 -23.62 -6.07 16.43
C THR A 42 -22.98 -7.32 15.83
N GLN A 43 -21.84 -7.16 15.15
CA GLN A 43 -21.11 -8.24 14.48
C GLN A 43 -19.96 -8.75 15.35
N ILE A 44 -19.21 -7.82 15.95
CA ILE A 44 -18.05 -8.09 16.77
C ILE A 44 -17.84 -7.00 17.81
N ASP A 45 -17.47 -7.39 19.03
CA ASP A 45 -17.17 -6.46 20.11
C ASP A 45 -15.83 -5.74 19.86
N TRP A 46 -15.88 -4.66 19.08
CA TRP A 46 -14.72 -3.85 18.72
C TRP A 46 -14.12 -3.10 19.91
N THR A 47 -14.85 -2.95 21.03
CA THR A 47 -14.36 -2.20 22.20
C THR A 47 -13.17 -2.87 22.88
N ARG A 48 -12.92 -4.15 22.56
CA ARG A 48 -11.86 -4.98 23.12
C ARG A 48 -10.69 -5.19 22.15
N PHE A 49 -10.55 -4.35 21.13
CA PHE A 49 -9.54 -4.53 20.08
C PHE A 49 -8.10 -4.56 20.62
N GLU A 50 -7.80 -3.82 21.68
CA GLU A 50 -6.46 -3.80 22.31
C GLU A 50 -6.07 -5.16 22.92
N ASP A 51 -7.05 -5.90 23.43
CA ASP A 51 -6.85 -7.19 24.10
C ASP A 51 -7.15 -8.39 23.19
N ASN A 52 -7.72 -8.16 22.01
CA ASN A 52 -8.22 -9.23 21.15
C ASN A 52 -7.80 -9.05 19.67
N VAL A 53 -6.75 -9.78 19.29
CA VAL A 53 -6.21 -9.81 17.93
C VAL A 53 -7.23 -10.33 16.90
N GLU A 54 -8.18 -11.19 17.30
CA GLU A 54 -9.21 -11.68 16.38
C GLU A 54 -10.12 -10.54 15.90
N VAL A 55 -10.42 -9.58 16.79
CA VAL A 55 -11.21 -8.39 16.44
C VAL A 55 -10.48 -7.58 15.38
N ILE A 56 -9.19 -7.31 15.60
CA ILE A 56 -8.35 -6.58 14.65
C ILE A 56 -8.36 -7.30 13.29
N ASN A 57 -8.07 -8.59 13.26
CA ASN A 57 -7.95 -9.34 12.01
C ASN A 57 -9.24 -9.35 11.19
N ILE A 58 -10.41 -9.52 11.84
CA ILE A 58 -11.69 -9.55 11.16
C ILE A 58 -11.99 -8.19 10.53
N VAL A 59 -11.90 -7.11 11.31
CA VAL A 59 -12.22 -5.77 10.81
C VAL A 59 -11.19 -5.31 9.78
N TYR A 60 -9.92 -5.65 9.98
CA TYR A 60 -8.85 -5.32 9.06
C TYR A 60 -9.09 -6.00 7.71
N SER A 61 -9.44 -7.29 7.71
CA SER A 61 -9.72 -8.04 6.48
C SER A 61 -10.85 -7.40 5.68
N ASP A 62 -11.94 -7.00 6.35
CA ASP A 62 -13.07 -6.33 5.70
C ASP A 62 -12.69 -4.97 5.13
N LEU A 63 -11.92 -4.18 5.87
CA LEU A 63 -11.42 -2.88 5.42
C LEU A 63 -10.44 -3.02 4.25
N PHE A 64 -9.55 -4.00 4.29
CA PHE A 64 -8.59 -4.26 3.23
C PHE A 64 -9.30 -4.65 1.93
N GLU A 65 -10.24 -5.60 1.98
CA GLU A 65 -11.05 -5.98 0.83
C GLU A 65 -11.78 -4.76 0.24
N ALA A 66 -12.44 -3.98 1.09
CA ALA A 66 -13.21 -2.83 0.64
C ALA A 66 -12.35 -1.70 0.05
N LEU A 67 -11.29 -1.26 0.73
CA LEU A 67 -10.50 -0.09 0.31
C LEU A 67 -9.39 -0.42 -0.70
N VAL A 68 -8.81 -1.62 -0.65
CA VAL A 68 -7.66 -2.00 -1.48
C VAL A 68 -8.11 -2.77 -2.70
N VAL A 69 -8.92 -3.82 -2.52
CA VAL A 69 -9.36 -4.71 -3.61
C VAL A 69 -10.51 -4.06 -4.39
N GLU A 70 -11.58 -3.69 -3.70
CA GLU A 70 -12.79 -3.13 -4.32
C GLU A 70 -12.69 -1.61 -4.57
N ARG A 71 -11.71 -0.94 -3.96
CA ARG A 71 -11.43 0.51 -4.11
C ARG A 71 -12.59 1.41 -3.70
N LYS A 72 -13.32 1.02 -2.67
CA LYS A 72 -14.41 1.80 -2.10
C LYS A 72 -13.87 2.98 -1.29
N THR A 73 -14.68 4.03 -1.21
CA THR A 73 -14.51 5.15 -0.29
C THR A 73 -14.92 4.72 1.10
N LEU A 74 -14.05 4.94 2.08
CA LEU A 74 -14.37 4.70 3.48
C LEU A 74 -15.19 5.85 4.04
N ILE A 75 -16.38 5.56 4.52
CA ILE A 75 -17.21 6.51 5.26
C ILE A 75 -17.18 6.06 6.72
N CYS A 76 -16.57 6.86 7.57
CA CYS A 76 -16.34 6.52 8.97
C CYS A 76 -17.12 7.47 9.87
N TYR A 77 -17.83 6.91 10.84
CA TYR A 77 -18.34 7.72 11.94
C TYR A 77 -17.18 8.31 12.72
N TRP A 78 -17.25 9.62 13.01
CA TRP A 78 -16.29 10.30 13.87
C TRP A 78 -17.04 11.14 14.91
N PRO A 79 -16.93 10.81 16.21
CA PRO A 79 -17.54 11.60 17.27
C PRO A 79 -16.99 13.03 17.25
N MET A 80 -17.89 14.01 17.24
CA MET A 80 -17.50 15.42 17.16
C MET A 80 -17.39 16.12 18.52
N LEU A 81 -17.50 15.37 19.62
CA LEU A 81 -17.26 15.93 20.94
C LEU A 81 -15.79 16.39 21.01
N ASN A 82 -15.59 17.68 21.34
CA ASN A 82 -14.28 18.35 21.39
C ASN A 82 -13.52 18.44 20.06
N PHE A 83 -14.21 18.31 18.92
CA PHE A 83 -13.59 18.45 17.60
C PHE A 83 -13.26 19.92 17.25
N PRO A 84 -12.12 20.20 16.59
CA PRO A 84 -11.02 19.29 16.27
C PRO A 84 -10.17 18.94 17.51
N ASP A 85 -9.71 17.69 17.59
CA ASP A 85 -8.87 17.16 18.66
C ASP A 85 -7.54 16.59 18.13
N ASP A 86 -6.64 16.20 19.04
CA ASP A 86 -5.32 15.66 18.69
C ASP A 86 -5.43 14.38 17.84
N GLN A 87 -6.45 13.55 18.08
CA GLN A 87 -6.71 12.31 17.33
C GLN A 87 -7.10 12.61 15.88
N TRP A 88 -7.91 13.63 15.63
CA TRP A 88 -8.23 14.08 14.27
C TRP A 88 -6.98 14.62 13.55
N VAL A 89 -6.12 15.36 14.24
CA VAL A 89 -4.85 15.85 13.65
C VAL A 89 -3.97 14.67 13.24
N GLN A 90 -3.84 13.65 14.09
CA GLN A 90 -3.09 12.42 13.78
C GLN A 90 -3.65 11.72 12.53
N LEU A 91 -4.97 11.55 12.45
CA LEU A 91 -5.62 10.93 11.29
C LEU A 91 -5.37 11.73 10.00
N LEU A 92 -5.44 13.06 10.08
CA LEU A 92 -5.15 13.95 8.95
C LEU A 92 -3.70 13.81 8.48
N GLU A 93 -2.74 13.75 9.40
CA GLU A 93 -1.32 13.55 9.08
C GLU A 93 -1.07 12.20 8.40
N GLN A 94 -1.68 11.12 8.92
CA GLN A 94 -1.61 9.78 8.33
C GLN A 94 -2.20 9.75 6.91
N CYS A 95 -3.41 10.31 6.71
CA CYS A 95 -4.03 10.40 5.39
C CYS A 95 -3.16 11.20 4.41
N LYS A 96 -2.57 12.31 4.86
CA LYS A 96 -1.69 13.14 4.03
C LYS A 96 -0.41 12.41 3.63
N SER A 97 0.21 11.67 4.55
CA SER A 97 1.44 10.91 4.27
C SER A 97 1.22 9.80 3.25
N THR A 98 0.01 9.24 3.19
CA THR A 98 -0.39 8.10 2.36
C THR A 98 -1.05 8.52 1.05
N GLY A 99 -1.19 9.83 0.80
CA GLY A 99 -1.83 10.35 -0.41
C GLY A 99 -3.35 10.15 -0.45
N ILE A 100 -3.98 9.83 0.68
CA ILE A 100 -5.40 9.56 0.81
C ILE A 100 -6.15 10.86 1.10
N GLN A 101 -7.24 11.11 0.36
CA GLN A 101 -8.04 12.31 0.55
C GLN A 101 -8.96 12.16 1.77
N MET A 102 -8.84 13.06 2.75
CA MET A 102 -9.78 13.12 3.86
C MET A 102 -10.77 14.27 3.65
N LEU A 103 -12.07 13.96 3.69
CA LEU A 103 -13.15 14.94 3.76
C LEU A 103 -13.91 14.82 5.08
N VAL A 104 -14.45 15.94 5.55
CA VAL A 104 -15.37 15.97 6.69
C VAL A 104 -16.70 16.47 6.19
N ASN A 105 -17.77 15.70 6.40
CA ASN A 105 -19.14 16.11 6.06
C ASN A 105 -19.95 16.38 7.33
N TYR A 106 -20.50 17.59 7.42
CA TYR A 106 -21.25 18.08 8.58
C TYR A 106 -22.75 18.05 8.31
N THR A 107 -23.49 17.45 9.23
CA THR A 107 -24.95 17.58 9.21
C THR A 107 -25.38 18.82 9.99
N LYS A 108 -26.00 19.81 9.31
CA LYS A 108 -26.46 21.05 9.95
C LYS A 108 -27.68 20.89 10.87
N ASP A 109 -28.39 19.76 10.80
CA ASP A 109 -29.57 19.47 11.62
C ASP A 109 -29.22 18.64 12.85
N ARG A 110 -28.79 19.32 13.93
CA ARG A 110 -28.74 18.71 15.28
C ARG A 110 -30.08 18.90 15.98
N GLY A 111 -31.09 18.20 15.48
CA GLY A 111 -32.41 18.12 16.12
C GLY A 111 -32.46 16.98 17.14
N GLY A 112 -32.24 17.31 18.42
CA GLY A 112 -32.85 16.66 19.60
C GLY A 112 -32.49 15.22 19.99
N ASP A 113 -32.34 14.29 19.05
CA ASP A 113 -32.14 12.86 19.29
C ASP A 113 -30.98 12.32 18.43
N SER A 114 -29.80 12.92 18.53
CA SER A 114 -28.61 12.28 17.96
C SER A 114 -28.36 10.99 18.74
N ASN A 115 -28.41 9.85 18.06
CA ASN A 115 -27.92 8.55 18.56
C ASN A 115 -26.39 8.63 18.71
N ASP A 116 -25.97 9.48 19.63
CA ASP A 116 -24.58 9.73 19.92
C ASP A 116 -24.07 8.62 20.82
N MET A 117 -22.91 8.10 20.43
CA MET A 117 -22.15 7.18 21.26
C MET A 117 -21.89 7.81 22.64
N LEU A 118 -22.00 7.02 23.71
CA LEU A 118 -21.69 7.51 25.05
C LEU A 118 -20.23 8.01 25.11
N PRO A 119 -19.93 9.08 25.87
CA PRO A 119 -18.59 9.68 25.90
C PRO A 119 -17.45 8.69 26.18
N GLU A 120 -17.69 7.70 27.03
CA GLU A 120 -16.74 6.65 27.38
C GLU A 120 -16.31 5.75 26.20
N PHE A 121 -17.19 5.55 25.21
CA PHE A 121 -16.88 4.77 24.01
C PHE A 121 -16.33 5.63 22.87
N GLN A 122 -16.51 6.96 22.91
CA GLN A 122 -16.05 7.84 21.84
C GLN A 122 -14.53 7.84 21.69
N GLU A 123 -13.82 7.92 22.82
CA GLU A 123 -12.35 7.89 22.81
C GLU A 123 -11.83 6.53 22.36
N VAL A 124 -12.45 5.44 22.83
CA VAL A 124 -12.11 4.07 22.40
C VAL A 124 -12.35 3.90 20.89
N TRP A 125 -13.45 4.44 20.37
CA TRP A 125 -13.76 4.39 18.94
C TRP A 125 -12.75 5.16 18.10
N LYS A 126 -12.39 6.39 18.50
CA LYS A 126 -11.39 7.18 17.77
C LYS A 126 -10.03 6.47 17.76
N SER A 127 -9.61 5.91 18.90
CA SER A 127 -8.39 5.10 19.00
C SER A 127 -8.45 3.85 18.11
N PHE A 128 -9.59 3.16 18.10
CA PHE A 128 -9.81 2.01 17.22
C PHE A 128 -9.70 2.39 15.74
N VAL A 129 -10.42 3.43 15.31
CA VAL A 129 -10.39 3.91 13.92
C VAL A 129 -8.98 4.31 13.51
N LEU A 130 -8.28 5.08 14.36
CA LEU A 130 -6.89 5.45 14.12
C LEU A 130 -6.02 4.21 13.91
N PHE A 131 -6.09 3.24 14.82
CA PHE A 131 -5.31 2.01 14.73
C PHE A 131 -5.59 1.23 13.43
N MET A 132 -6.86 1.07 13.07
CA MET A 132 -7.25 0.33 11.87
C MET A 132 -6.82 1.05 10.60
N VAL A 133 -7.01 2.36 10.55
CA VAL A 133 -6.64 3.19 9.40
C VAL A 133 -5.13 3.27 9.25
N GLU A 134 -4.40 3.47 10.33
CA GLU A 134 -2.93 3.47 10.34
C GLU A 134 -2.38 2.15 9.80
N SER A 135 -2.83 1.02 10.36
CA SER A 135 -2.38 -0.31 9.93
C SER A 135 -2.67 -0.55 8.45
N LEU A 136 -3.88 -0.21 7.99
CA LEU A 136 -4.28 -0.36 6.61
C LEU A 136 -3.46 0.53 5.67
N PHE A 137 -3.17 1.75 6.10
CA PHE A 137 -2.51 2.75 5.27
C PHE A 137 -1.01 2.51 5.18
N GLU A 138 -0.39 2.02 6.27
CA GLU A 138 0.96 1.48 6.24
C GLU A 138 1.04 0.34 5.22
N ASP A 139 0.14 -0.64 5.27
CA ASP A 139 0.14 -1.75 4.31
C ASP A 139 -0.15 -1.30 2.88
N ILE A 140 -1.00 -0.31 2.68
CA ILE A 140 -1.21 0.33 1.37
C ILE A 140 0.07 0.99 0.88
N GLN A 141 0.74 1.80 1.71
CA GLN A 141 2.00 2.45 1.34
C GLN A 141 3.08 1.41 1.03
N LEU A 142 3.15 0.34 1.81
CA LEU A 142 4.07 -0.76 1.60
C LEU A 142 3.80 -1.49 0.27
N ASN A 143 2.52 -1.65 -0.09
CA ASN A 143 2.12 -2.31 -1.34
C ASN A 143 2.21 -1.40 -2.57
N GLU A 144 1.93 -0.11 -2.45
CA GLU A 144 1.97 0.86 -3.55
C GLU A 144 3.35 1.45 -3.78
N GLY A 145 4.12 1.59 -2.71
CA GLY A 145 5.51 1.98 -2.75
C GLY A 145 6.43 0.86 -3.25
N PHE A 146 5.92 -0.27 -3.72
CA PHE A 146 6.77 -1.35 -4.23
C PHE A 146 6.33 -1.79 -5.62
N GLU A 147 7.03 -1.34 -6.65
CA GLU A 147 6.86 -1.81 -8.02
C GLU A 147 8.00 -2.77 -8.38
N GLU A 148 7.66 -4.03 -8.63
CA GLU A 148 8.60 -5.00 -9.16
C GLU A 148 9.04 -4.60 -10.58
N ILE A 149 10.35 -4.57 -10.81
CA ILE A 149 10.92 -4.21 -12.10
C ILE A 149 11.33 -5.46 -12.88
N ALA A 150 12.11 -6.33 -12.24
CA ALA A 150 12.66 -7.51 -12.88
C ALA A 150 13.22 -8.52 -11.91
N TRP A 151 13.33 -9.75 -12.41
CA TRP A 151 14.12 -10.81 -11.82
C TRP A 151 15.35 -11.07 -12.67
N LEU A 152 16.50 -11.22 -12.02
CA LEU A 152 17.75 -11.67 -12.62
C LEU A 152 18.17 -12.96 -11.90
N LYS A 153 18.34 -14.05 -12.64
CA LYS A 153 18.71 -15.34 -12.07
C LYS A 153 19.98 -15.88 -12.74
N ASN A 154 20.94 -16.33 -11.96
CA ASN A 154 22.05 -17.15 -12.46
C ASN A 154 22.04 -18.51 -11.73
N SER A 155 23.05 -19.36 -11.96
CA SER A 155 23.09 -20.71 -11.36
C SER A 155 23.30 -20.72 -9.84
N GLU A 156 23.70 -19.60 -9.25
CA GLU A 156 24.10 -19.47 -7.85
C GLU A 156 23.16 -18.54 -7.06
N GLU A 157 22.61 -17.51 -7.72
CA GLU A 157 21.92 -16.39 -7.08
C GLU A 157 20.64 -15.97 -7.82
N SER A 158 19.69 -15.42 -7.07
CA SER A 158 18.50 -14.74 -7.58
C SER A 158 18.46 -13.30 -7.08
N ILE A 159 18.16 -12.36 -7.98
CA ILE A 159 18.14 -10.94 -7.70
C ILE A 159 16.78 -10.39 -8.10
N LEU A 160 16.12 -9.71 -7.17
CA LEU A 160 14.90 -8.95 -7.43
C LEU A 160 15.24 -7.48 -7.54
N LEU A 161 14.87 -6.86 -8.66
CA LEU A 161 14.93 -5.42 -8.86
C LEU A 161 13.55 -4.81 -8.62
N PHE A 162 13.50 -3.72 -7.86
CA PHE A 162 12.25 -3.02 -7.54
C PHE A 162 12.44 -1.51 -7.51
N SER A 163 11.32 -0.78 -7.63
CA SER A 163 11.24 0.65 -7.40
C SER A 163 10.28 0.98 -6.28
N VAL A 164 10.57 2.10 -5.63
CA VAL A 164 9.76 2.71 -4.59
C VAL A 164 9.51 4.17 -4.95
N ASP A 165 8.24 4.56 -5.04
CA ASP A 165 7.84 5.94 -5.28
C ASP A 165 7.70 6.68 -3.94
N GLU A 166 8.61 7.60 -3.66
CA GLU A 166 8.52 8.49 -2.49
C GLU A 166 8.33 9.94 -2.97
N ASN A 167 7.24 10.59 -2.56
CA ASN A 167 6.96 12.00 -2.88
C ASN A 167 7.00 12.33 -4.39
N GLY A 168 6.61 11.37 -5.25
CA GLY A 168 6.61 11.51 -6.71
C GLY A 168 7.99 11.32 -7.36
N VAL A 169 8.99 10.88 -6.60
CA VAL A 169 10.32 10.51 -7.10
C VAL A 169 10.52 9.02 -6.94
N SER A 170 10.67 8.31 -8.07
CA SER A 170 10.99 6.89 -8.07
C SER A 170 12.43 6.66 -7.67
N LYS A 171 12.63 5.86 -6.62
CA LYS A 171 13.92 5.30 -6.20
C LYS A 171 13.97 3.82 -6.58
N TYR A 172 15.16 3.30 -6.80
CA TYR A 172 15.39 1.96 -7.33
C TYR A 172 16.31 1.19 -6.39
N SER A 173 16.09 -0.11 -6.23
CA SER A 173 16.92 -0.94 -5.38
C SER A 173 16.86 -2.42 -5.79
N TYR A 174 17.62 -3.27 -5.09
CA TYR A 174 17.67 -4.71 -5.32
C TYR A 174 17.76 -5.51 -4.03
N LEU A 175 17.28 -6.76 -4.12
CA LEU A 175 17.49 -7.80 -3.12
C LEU A 175 18.26 -8.95 -3.74
N LEU A 176 19.34 -9.36 -3.08
CA LEU A 176 20.11 -10.53 -3.45
C LEU A 176 19.70 -11.73 -2.59
N CYS A 177 19.56 -12.89 -3.21
CA CYS A 177 19.48 -14.15 -2.49
C CYS A 177 20.49 -15.17 -3.01
N GLU A 178 21.31 -15.68 -2.10
CA GLU A 178 22.43 -16.62 -2.33
C GLU A 178 21.98 -18.07 -2.64
N ASN A 179 20.73 -18.29 -3.07
CA ASN A 179 20.24 -19.60 -3.49
C ASN A 179 19.36 -19.51 -4.74
N ALA A 180 19.87 -19.95 -5.88
CA ALA A 180 19.16 -20.01 -7.17
C ALA A 180 17.88 -20.88 -7.19
N VAL A 181 17.71 -21.77 -6.20
CA VAL A 181 16.67 -22.83 -6.19
C VAL A 181 15.31 -22.38 -5.65
N PHE A 182 15.22 -21.19 -5.04
CA PHE A 182 13.93 -20.71 -4.59
C PHE A 182 13.18 -20.02 -5.74
N GLU A 183 12.06 -20.62 -6.14
CA GLU A 183 10.85 -19.83 -6.32
C GLU A 183 10.61 -19.12 -4.98
N PHE A 184 11.12 -17.89 -4.85
CA PHE A 184 11.05 -17.20 -3.57
C PHE A 184 9.60 -16.78 -3.28
N GLU A 185 9.21 -17.12 -2.05
CA GLU A 185 8.27 -16.47 -1.13
C GLU A 185 7.52 -15.25 -1.68
N THR A 186 6.20 -15.20 -1.42
CA THR A 186 5.29 -14.10 -1.80
C THR A 186 5.92 -12.73 -1.55
N SER A 187 5.61 -11.74 -2.40
CA SER A 187 6.07 -10.34 -2.33
C SER A 187 6.16 -9.75 -0.91
N PHE A 188 5.27 -10.18 -0.01
CA PHE A 188 5.23 -9.84 1.40
C PHE A 188 6.48 -10.22 2.23
N GLU A 189 7.08 -11.39 2.05
CA GLU A 189 8.26 -11.81 2.84
C GLU A 189 9.56 -11.16 2.36
N VAL A 190 9.61 -10.89 1.05
CA VAL A 190 10.61 -10.05 0.41
C VAL A 190 10.56 -8.63 0.98
N GLN A 191 9.37 -8.06 1.11
CA GLN A 191 9.15 -6.72 1.69
C GLN A 191 9.60 -6.61 3.15
N LYS A 192 9.36 -7.64 3.99
CA LYS A 192 9.87 -7.67 5.38
C LYS A 192 11.40 -7.62 5.45
N LYS A 193 12.09 -8.25 4.50
CA LYS A 193 13.57 -8.21 4.42
C LYS A 193 14.08 -6.82 4.00
N ILE A 194 13.32 -6.04 3.25
CA ILE A 194 13.68 -4.66 2.84
C ILE A 194 13.74 -3.73 4.05
N VAL A 195 12.71 -3.79 4.90
CA VAL A 195 12.61 -2.96 6.11
C VAL A 195 13.73 -3.29 7.11
N ALA A 196 14.17 -4.55 7.17
CA ALA A 196 15.18 -5.00 8.12
C ALA A 196 16.64 -4.66 7.73
N ASN A 197 16.96 -4.49 6.43
CA ASN A 197 18.34 -4.62 5.94
C ASN A 197 19.04 -3.33 5.47
N ALA A 198 18.51 -2.13 5.75
CA ALA A 198 19.17 -0.85 5.37
C ALA A 198 19.67 -0.84 3.91
N ILE A 199 18.81 -1.24 2.98
CA ILE A 199 19.17 -1.47 1.59
C ILE A 199 19.48 -0.13 0.88
N PRO A 200 20.54 -0.04 0.07
CA PRO A 200 20.84 1.17 -0.68
C PRO A 200 19.77 1.46 -1.74
N PHE A 201 19.38 2.73 -1.85
CA PHE A 201 18.47 3.23 -2.88
C PHE A 201 19.22 4.09 -3.89
N TYR A 202 18.83 3.99 -5.15
CA TYR A 202 19.40 4.69 -6.30
C TYR A 202 18.35 5.57 -6.98
N ASN A 203 18.78 6.68 -7.59
CA ASN A 203 17.86 7.66 -8.19
C ASN A 203 17.50 7.32 -9.65
N SER A 204 18.15 6.33 -10.25
CA SER A 204 17.80 5.84 -11.58
C SER A 204 18.13 4.36 -11.75
N ILE A 205 17.47 3.71 -12.70
CA ILE A 205 17.77 2.32 -13.08
C ILE A 205 19.22 2.21 -13.55
N GLU A 206 19.72 3.19 -14.31
CA GLU A 206 21.11 3.18 -14.77
C GLU A 206 22.10 3.13 -13.61
N GLN A 207 21.87 3.92 -12.54
CA GLN A 207 22.71 3.89 -11.34
C GLN A 207 22.65 2.54 -10.61
N LEU A 208 21.45 1.99 -10.44
CA LEU A 208 21.27 0.66 -9.87
C LEU A 208 22.03 -0.40 -10.68
N MET A 209 21.88 -0.36 -12.01
CA MET A 209 22.52 -1.31 -12.91
C MET A 209 24.05 -1.19 -12.90
N GLU A 210 24.59 0.03 -12.86
CA GLU A 210 26.03 0.27 -12.78
C GLU A 210 26.62 -0.32 -11.49
N MET A 211 25.94 -0.15 -10.35
CA MET A 211 26.35 -0.71 -9.08
C MET A 211 26.25 -2.23 -9.06
N LEU A 212 25.13 -2.78 -9.51
CA LEU A 212 24.93 -4.23 -9.57
C LEU A 212 25.96 -4.93 -10.45
N GLN A 213 26.39 -4.28 -11.55
CA GLN A 213 27.45 -4.80 -12.43
C GLN A 213 28.85 -4.80 -11.80
N LEU A 214 29.09 -4.06 -10.73
CA LEU A 214 30.37 -4.11 -10.00
C LEU A 214 30.47 -5.38 -9.14
N GLU A 215 29.34 -5.82 -8.60
CA GLU A 215 29.26 -6.93 -7.66
C GLU A 215 28.95 -8.25 -8.36
N ILE A 216 28.14 -8.22 -9.43
CA ILE A 216 27.56 -9.42 -10.05
C ILE A 216 27.82 -9.43 -11.56
N ASN A 217 28.16 -10.61 -12.09
CA ASN A 217 28.29 -10.80 -13.53
C ASN A 217 26.92 -10.95 -14.20
N LEU A 218 26.31 -9.80 -14.53
CA LEU A 218 24.99 -9.74 -15.16
C LEU A 218 24.92 -10.42 -16.54
N GLY A 219 26.05 -10.59 -17.22
CA GLY A 219 26.13 -11.35 -18.48
C GLY A 219 25.94 -12.86 -18.31
N LYS A 220 25.70 -13.35 -17.10
CA LYS A 220 25.33 -14.75 -16.82
C LYS A 220 23.90 -14.88 -16.30
N CYS A 221 23.18 -13.77 -16.19
CA CYS A 221 21.82 -13.76 -15.65
C CYS A 221 20.80 -13.96 -16.77
N ILE A 222 19.89 -14.91 -16.56
CA ILE A 222 18.59 -14.97 -17.25
C ILE A 222 17.72 -13.88 -16.64
N THR A 223 17.02 -13.13 -17.48
CA THR A 223 16.26 -11.96 -17.03
C THR A 223 14.78 -12.10 -17.34
N THR A 224 13.94 -11.64 -16.41
CA THR A 224 12.50 -11.53 -16.60
C THR A 224 12.07 -10.15 -16.17
N TYR A 225 11.77 -9.28 -17.13
CA TYR A 225 11.36 -7.89 -16.90
C TYR A 225 9.85 -7.76 -16.98
N VAL A 226 9.26 -7.00 -16.05
CA VAL A 226 7.82 -6.67 -16.08
C VAL A 226 7.49 -5.71 -17.24
N ASN A 227 8.48 -4.92 -17.71
CA ASN A 227 8.32 -3.96 -18.78
C ASN A 227 9.49 -3.95 -19.78
N ARG A 228 9.16 -4.09 -21.08
CA ARG A 228 10.12 -4.06 -22.21
C ARG A 228 10.97 -2.79 -22.30
N ARG A 229 10.48 -1.64 -21.82
CA ARG A 229 11.26 -0.39 -21.79
C ARG A 229 12.40 -0.48 -20.78
N LEU A 230 12.17 -1.10 -19.64
CA LEU A 230 13.16 -1.26 -18.57
C LEU A 230 14.18 -2.34 -18.96
N GLU A 231 13.73 -3.39 -19.64
CA GLU A 231 14.58 -4.40 -20.28
C GLU A 231 15.57 -3.77 -21.27
N LYS A 232 15.12 -2.79 -22.09
CA LYS A 232 16.02 -2.06 -22.99
C LYS A 232 17.11 -1.28 -22.24
N ASN A 233 16.78 -0.69 -21.09
CA ASN A 233 17.76 0.02 -20.27
C ASN A 233 18.81 -0.94 -19.68
N TYR A 234 18.40 -2.14 -19.27
CA TYR A 234 19.31 -3.20 -18.83
C TYR A 234 20.34 -3.57 -19.91
N PHE A 235 19.87 -3.86 -21.13
CA PHE A 235 20.77 -4.22 -22.24
C PHE A 235 21.68 -3.04 -22.65
N ASN A 236 21.18 -1.81 -22.62
CA ASN A 236 22.00 -0.62 -22.86
C ASN A 236 23.11 -0.45 -21.81
N SER A 237 22.83 -0.76 -20.54
CA SER A 237 23.84 -0.72 -19.48
C SER A 237 24.87 -1.83 -19.64
N LEU A 238 24.47 -3.05 -20.04
CA LEU A 238 25.41 -4.12 -20.39
C LEU A 238 26.35 -3.75 -21.54
N LEU A 239 25.82 -3.06 -22.55
CA LEU A 239 26.58 -2.60 -23.73
C LEU A 239 27.68 -1.59 -23.39
N LYS A 240 27.51 -0.78 -22.35
CA LYS A 240 28.49 0.25 -21.96
C LYS A 240 29.78 -0.34 -21.36
N LYS A 241 29.72 -1.52 -20.73
CA LYS A 241 30.86 -2.15 -20.06
C LYS A 241 31.60 -3.17 -20.94
N HIS A 242 30.91 -3.76 -21.92
CA HIS A 242 31.48 -4.73 -22.85
C HIS A 242 31.43 -4.21 -24.28
N ASN A 243 32.56 -3.66 -24.76
CA ASN A 243 32.75 -3.24 -26.16
C ASN A 243 32.60 -4.39 -27.20
N SER A 244 32.29 -5.62 -26.78
CA SER A 244 32.22 -6.78 -27.67
C SER A 244 31.54 -8.00 -27.03
N ASN A 245 30.30 -7.85 -26.52
CA ASN A 245 29.47 -9.04 -26.22
C ASN A 245 28.43 -9.23 -27.33
N ASN A 246 28.36 -10.45 -27.84
CA ASN A 246 27.49 -10.85 -28.94
C ASN A 246 26.05 -10.92 -28.41
N LEU A 247 25.40 -9.76 -28.31
CA LEU A 247 24.00 -9.58 -27.87
C LEU A 247 23.03 -10.57 -28.50
N ILE A 248 23.32 -10.99 -29.73
CA ILE A 248 22.53 -11.97 -30.48
C ILE A 248 22.51 -13.31 -29.75
N GLN A 249 23.63 -13.74 -29.17
CA GLN A 249 23.72 -15.02 -28.46
C GLN A 249 22.94 -14.96 -27.14
N HIS A 250 23.02 -13.85 -26.42
CA HIS A 250 22.25 -13.60 -25.19
C HIS A 250 20.74 -13.49 -25.46
N TRP A 251 20.36 -12.88 -26.58
CA TRP A 251 18.96 -12.78 -27.00
C TRP A 251 18.42 -14.14 -27.43
N ILE A 252 19.22 -14.94 -28.16
CA ILE A 252 18.87 -16.32 -28.52
C ILE A 252 18.68 -17.16 -27.26
N GLU A 253 19.62 -17.15 -26.30
CA GLU A 253 19.51 -17.95 -25.07
C GLU A 253 18.29 -17.59 -24.20
N ASN A 254 17.84 -16.33 -24.19
CA ASN A 254 16.65 -15.90 -23.45
C ASN A 254 15.32 -16.11 -24.19
N TYR A 255 15.34 -16.27 -25.51
CA TYR A 255 14.13 -16.39 -26.34
C TYR A 255 14.00 -17.72 -27.09
N SER A 256 15.00 -18.62 -27.03
CA SER A 256 14.94 -19.94 -27.69
C SER A 256 14.20 -21.01 -26.90
N ASP A 257 13.86 -20.77 -25.64
CA ASP A 257 13.11 -21.69 -24.77
C ASP A 257 11.61 -21.30 -24.62
N ASN A 258 11.07 -20.47 -25.54
CA ASN A 258 9.64 -20.22 -25.71
C ASN A 258 9.13 -20.82 -27.03
#